data_AF-A0AAW1T137-F1
#
_entry.id   AF-A0AAW1T137-F1
#
_cell.length_a   1.000
_cell.length_b   1.000
_cell.length_c   1.000
_cell.angle_alpha   90.00
_cell.angle_beta   90.00
_cell.angle_gamma   90.00
#
_symmetry.space_group_name_H-M   'P 1'
#
loop_
_entity.id
_entity.type
_entity.pdbx_description
1 polymer ?
#
loop_
_entity_poly.entity_id
_entity_poly.type
_entity_poly.pdbx_seq_one_letter_code
_entity_poly.pdbx_strand_id
1 'polypeptide(L)'
;MALVQKAMVQNCNLMGKPLLLTRVVDTMVSSPRPTRAEATDVANAVLDGVDGILLGAETLRGKYPVATVETVLHICKQAEKVFDHNHHFEHLMQEAIEAEVRKGNSPESMRLARNISHMSMGSDPSLTPPQGDSSNNLMNLGATIDSPYMSKLESVASSAVKAADKVAASLIIVFTNTGTTAALVSKYRPPMPILTLVVPHVKSNSLSWKLEGRATARQCAIVRGLLPVLATPSPSGDALLHDAITMSAHNKLVGPKDHVVVVHMVHDAFIVKIVSLDDTGSGILQDQPQSLIEMAKAQLGIIDDEDGDMGHAAPGQPPAQHTTLGAPPGQQSLIPPTLGNQMQSMQSSETPQPRTLTPQQTQNGTR
;
A
#
# COMPACT_ATOMS: atom_id res chain seq x y z
N MET A 1 27.54 21.32 4.62
CA MET A 1 26.87 20.23 3.87
C MET A 1 25.62 19.71 4.57
N ALA A 2 25.68 19.32 5.85
CA ALA A 2 24.53 18.75 6.57
C ALA A 2 23.24 19.61 6.56
N LEU A 3 23.36 20.94 6.72
CA LEU A 3 22.20 21.85 6.68
C LEU A 3 21.48 21.85 5.32
N VAL A 4 22.25 21.85 4.23
CA VAL A 4 21.69 21.85 2.87
C VAL A 4 20.98 20.54 2.59
N GLN A 5 21.58 19.42 2.99
CA GLN A 5 20.97 18.10 2.87
C GLN A 5 19.63 18.04 3.62
N LYS A 6 19.60 18.46 4.90
CA LYS A 6 18.35 18.48 5.68
C LYS A 6 17.27 19.36 5.04
N ALA A 7 17.64 20.55 4.59
CA ALA A 7 16.71 21.44 3.89
C ALA A 7 16.17 20.82 2.58
N MET A 8 17.01 20.11 1.81
CA MET A 8 16.57 19.42 0.60
C MET A 8 15.59 18.27 0.92
N VAL A 9 15.90 17.45 1.93
CA VAL A 9 15.02 16.37 2.38
C VAL A 9 13.67 16.91 2.82
N GLN A 10 13.65 17.95 3.64
CA GLN A 10 12.42 18.60 4.09
C GLN A 10 11.57 19.11 2.93
N ASN A 11 12.17 19.83 1.97
CA ASN A 11 11.45 20.31 0.79
C ASN A 11 10.89 19.19 -0.08
N CYS A 12 11.66 18.11 -0.29
CA CYS A 12 11.18 16.93 -1.01
C CYS A 12 9.99 16.26 -0.32
N ASN A 13 10.06 16.08 1.00
CA ASN A 13 8.97 15.53 1.80
C ASN A 13 7.72 16.42 1.72
N LEU A 14 7.87 17.74 1.83
CA LEU A 14 6.77 18.69 1.68
C LEU A 14 6.09 18.61 0.31
N MET A 15 6.87 18.40 -0.76
CA MET A 15 6.35 18.23 -2.11
C MET A 15 5.86 16.81 -2.42
N GLY A 16 6.08 15.83 -1.53
CA GLY A 16 5.82 14.42 -1.81
C GLY A 16 6.67 13.85 -2.95
N LYS A 17 7.87 14.39 -3.17
CA LYS A 17 8.80 13.93 -4.22
C LYS A 17 9.83 12.97 -3.62
N PRO A 18 10.06 11.80 -4.24
CA PRO A 18 11.00 10.83 -3.70
C PRO A 18 12.43 11.38 -3.71
N LEU A 19 13.15 11.19 -2.61
CA LEU A 19 14.57 11.55 -2.49
C LEU A 19 15.41 10.34 -2.10
N LEU A 20 16.49 10.13 -2.84
CA LEU A 20 17.48 9.10 -2.57
C LEU A 20 18.78 9.72 -2.04
N LEU A 21 19.35 9.09 -1.02
CA LEU A 21 20.61 9.50 -0.43
C LEU A 21 21.72 8.49 -0.77
N THR A 22 22.92 8.96 -1.08
CA THR A 22 24.05 8.11 -1.48
C THR A 22 25.28 8.36 -0.61
N ARG A 23 26.30 7.49 -0.72
CA ARG A 23 27.57 7.55 0.00
C ARG A 23 27.41 7.60 1.52
N VAL A 24 26.77 6.56 2.05
CA VAL A 24 26.50 6.41 3.50
C VAL A 24 27.39 5.38 4.19
N VAL A 25 27.94 4.42 3.45
CA VAL A 25 28.74 3.29 4.01
C VAL A 25 29.97 3.01 3.15
N ASP A 26 30.68 4.08 2.73
CA ASP A 26 31.83 4.01 1.82
C ASP A 26 32.93 3.02 2.29
N THR A 27 33.12 2.83 3.60
CA THR A 27 34.12 1.88 4.14
C THR A 27 33.77 0.41 3.87
N MET A 28 32.50 0.10 3.61
CA MET A 28 32.04 -1.27 3.35
C MET A 28 32.48 -1.82 1.98
N VAL A 29 33.14 -1.00 1.15
CA VAL A 29 33.83 -1.48 -0.05
C VAL A 29 34.94 -2.48 0.30
N SER A 30 35.69 -2.19 1.37
CA SER A 30 36.85 -2.99 1.79
C SER A 30 36.64 -3.76 3.09
N SER A 31 35.67 -3.34 3.91
CA SER A 31 35.40 -3.88 5.24
C SER A 31 34.02 -4.55 5.31
N PRO A 32 33.85 -5.67 6.03
CA PRO A 32 32.56 -6.36 6.12
C PRO A 32 31.55 -5.69 7.06
N ARG A 33 31.96 -4.64 7.80
CA ARG A 33 31.11 -3.90 8.74
C ARG A 33 31.37 -2.40 8.59
N PRO A 34 30.34 -1.55 8.72
CA PRO A 34 30.49 -0.10 8.67
C PRO A 34 31.11 0.41 9.97
N THR A 35 31.63 1.63 9.92
CA THR A 35 32.00 2.36 11.12
C THR A 35 30.75 2.79 11.92
N ARG A 36 30.94 3.12 13.20
CA ARG A 36 29.85 3.67 14.03
C ARG A 36 29.29 4.97 13.43
N ALA A 37 30.14 5.80 12.83
CA ALA A 37 29.74 7.06 12.21
C ALA A 37 28.82 6.81 11.01
N GLU A 38 29.22 5.93 10.09
CA GLU A 38 28.40 5.57 8.92
C GLU A 38 27.07 4.93 9.32
N ALA A 39 27.06 4.04 10.32
CA ALA A 39 25.83 3.46 10.82
C ALA A 39 24.88 4.54 11.40
N THR A 40 25.45 5.57 12.05
CA THR A 40 24.68 6.71 12.57
C THR A 40 24.17 7.60 11.43
N ASP A 41 24.96 7.79 10.38
CA ASP A 41 24.55 8.58 9.20
C ASP A 41 23.40 7.90 8.44
N VAL A 42 23.44 6.57 8.28
CA VAL A 42 22.32 5.79 7.72
C VAL A 42 21.05 5.96 8.56
N ALA A 43 21.17 5.81 9.88
CA ALA A 43 20.03 5.95 10.79
C ALA A 43 19.43 7.37 10.72
N ASN A 44 20.27 8.41 10.77
CA ASN A 44 19.83 9.79 10.66
C ASN A 44 19.16 10.10 9.32
N ALA A 45 19.62 9.52 8.21
CA ALA A 45 18.97 9.70 6.92
C ALA A 45 17.51 9.19 6.95
N VAL A 46 17.27 8.01 7.55
CA VAL A 46 15.92 7.44 7.69
C VAL A 46 15.03 8.33 8.57
N LEU A 47 15.58 8.87 9.67
CA LEU A 47 14.87 9.77 10.59
C LEU A 47 14.59 11.15 9.98
N ASP A 48 15.50 11.67 9.16
CA ASP A 48 15.29 12.90 8.39
C ASP A 48 14.18 12.70 7.32
N GLY A 49 13.85 11.45 6.98
CA GLY A 49 12.69 11.10 6.15
C GLY A 49 12.99 10.81 4.68
N VAL A 50 14.23 10.42 4.35
CA VAL A 50 14.58 10.01 2.97
C VAL A 50 13.73 8.83 2.50
N ASP A 51 13.50 8.73 1.18
CA ASP A 51 12.72 7.64 0.62
C ASP A 51 13.56 6.37 0.37
N GLY A 52 14.85 6.55 0.10
CA GLY A 52 15.74 5.41 -0.11
C GLY A 52 17.22 5.76 0.00
N ILE A 53 18.02 4.71 0.10
CA ILE A 53 19.48 4.76 0.17
C ILE A 53 20.05 4.07 -1.06
N LEU A 54 20.91 4.77 -1.78
CA LEU A 54 21.59 4.29 -2.96
C LEU A 54 23.02 3.85 -2.60
N LEU A 55 23.25 2.54 -2.69
CA LEU A 55 24.58 1.93 -2.59
C LEU A 55 25.23 1.90 -3.98
N GLY A 56 26.42 2.46 -4.10
CA GLY A 56 27.14 2.61 -5.35
C GLY A 56 28.36 1.71 -5.41
N ALA A 57 29.52 2.21 -4.97
CA ALA A 57 30.78 1.48 -5.03
C ALA A 57 30.74 0.19 -4.20
N GLU A 58 29.95 0.17 -3.13
CA GLU A 58 29.81 -0.91 -2.18
C GLU A 58 29.17 -2.15 -2.80
N THR A 59 28.21 -1.97 -3.70
CA THR A 59 27.52 -3.05 -4.43
C THR A 59 28.16 -3.34 -5.78
N LEU A 60 28.73 -2.32 -6.45
CA LEU A 60 29.32 -2.46 -7.78
C LEU A 60 30.68 -3.17 -7.77
N ARG A 61 31.57 -2.78 -6.84
CA ARG A 61 32.96 -3.28 -6.79
C ARG A 61 33.43 -3.66 -5.37
N GLY A 62 32.54 -3.58 -4.39
CA GLY A 62 32.84 -3.92 -3.01
C GLY A 62 33.08 -5.42 -2.84
N LYS A 63 33.88 -5.77 -1.84
CA LYS A 63 34.18 -7.18 -1.51
C LYS A 63 33.00 -7.89 -0.83
N TYR A 64 32.06 -7.13 -0.25
CA TYR A 64 30.98 -7.65 0.59
C TYR A 64 29.59 -7.10 0.21
N PRO A 65 29.15 -7.18 -1.06
CA PRO A 65 27.93 -6.50 -1.53
C PRO A 65 26.66 -6.95 -0.81
N VAL A 66 26.51 -8.26 -0.57
CA VAL A 66 25.34 -8.83 0.14
C VAL A 66 25.33 -8.37 1.59
N ALA A 67 26.47 -8.47 2.29
CA ALA A 67 26.58 -8.06 3.69
C ALA A 67 26.32 -6.55 3.86
N THR A 68 26.74 -5.72 2.91
CA THR A 68 26.42 -4.29 2.89
C THR A 68 24.91 -4.05 2.83
N VAL A 69 24.22 -4.71 1.89
CA VAL A 69 22.76 -4.56 1.75
C VAL A 69 22.04 -5.04 3.02
N GLU A 70 22.42 -6.20 3.57
CA GLU A 70 21.83 -6.73 4.80
C GLU A 70 22.06 -5.82 6.00
N THR A 71 23.28 -5.27 6.13
CA THR A 71 23.62 -4.36 7.25
C THR A 71 22.86 -3.05 7.17
N VAL A 72 22.80 -2.43 5.98
CA VAL A 72 22.04 -1.19 5.76
C VAL A 72 20.55 -1.42 6.01
N LEU A 73 20.00 -2.52 5.49
CA LEU A 73 18.60 -2.90 5.74
C LEU A 73 18.33 -3.08 7.23
N HIS A 74 19.25 -3.70 7.97
CA HIS A 74 19.12 -3.85 9.42
C HIS A 74 19.09 -2.49 10.13
N ILE A 75 19.98 -1.56 9.77
CA ILE A 75 20.01 -0.22 10.36
C ILE A 75 18.71 0.53 10.05
N CYS A 76 18.23 0.49 8.79
CA CYS A 76 16.96 1.12 8.41
C CYS A 76 15.79 0.57 9.25
N LYS A 77 15.69 -0.75 9.41
CA LYS A 77 14.65 -1.39 10.24
C LYS A 77 14.70 -0.96 11.70
N GLN A 78 15.88 -0.68 12.27
CA GLN A 78 15.96 -0.17 13.65
C GLN A 78 15.61 1.32 13.72
N ALA A 79 16.03 2.12 12.74
CA ALA A 79 15.70 3.53 12.67
C ALA A 79 14.19 3.78 12.47
N GLU A 80 13.52 2.95 11.67
CA GLU A 80 12.07 3.03 11.45
C GLU A 80 11.26 2.79 12.73
N LYS A 81 11.74 1.95 13.66
CA LYS A 81 11.04 1.70 14.95
C LYS A 81 10.98 2.91 15.87
N VAL A 82 11.93 3.83 15.72
CA VAL A 82 12.01 5.06 16.54
C VAL A 82 11.54 6.30 15.77
N PHE A 83 11.01 6.11 14.55
CA PHE A 83 10.47 7.20 13.75
C PHE A 83 9.13 7.67 14.33
N ASP A 84 9.03 8.96 14.64
CA ASP A 84 7.80 9.55 15.15
C ASP A 84 6.85 9.92 14.00
N HIS A 85 5.95 8.98 13.68
CA HIS A 85 4.95 9.14 12.62
C HIS A 85 3.97 10.29 12.91
N ASN A 86 3.58 10.51 14.18
CA ASN A 86 2.61 11.52 14.55
C ASN A 86 3.19 12.93 14.39
N HIS A 87 4.38 13.14 14.96
CA HIS A 87 5.06 14.42 14.82
C HIS A 87 5.35 14.75 13.35
N HIS A 88 5.77 13.76 12.55
CA HIS A 88 6.00 13.97 11.12
C HIS A 88 4.73 14.34 10.37
N PHE A 89 3.61 13.66 10.65
CA PHE A 89 2.31 13.96 10.05
C PHE A 89 1.85 15.39 10.38
N GLU A 90 1.90 15.78 11.65
CA GLU A 90 1.48 17.10 12.11
C GLU A 90 2.33 18.22 11.50
N HIS A 91 3.66 18.04 11.45
CA HIS A 91 4.56 18.99 10.84
C HIS A 91 4.25 19.20 9.34
N LEU A 92 4.07 18.12 8.58
CA LEU A 92 3.74 18.21 7.16
C LEU A 92 2.37 18.87 6.91
N MET A 93 1.39 18.60 7.77
CA MET A 93 0.07 19.23 7.67
C MET A 93 0.13 20.72 7.92
N GLN A 94 0.86 21.14 8.97
CA GLN A 94 1.03 22.56 9.30
C GLN A 94 1.72 23.31 8.15
N GLU A 95 2.82 22.77 7.63
CA GLU A 95 3.56 23.36 6.52
C GLU A 95 2.77 23.37 5.21
N ALA A 96 1.96 22.34 4.94
CA ALA A 96 1.10 22.30 3.75
C ALA A 96 0.06 23.43 3.79
N ILE A 97 -0.55 23.68 4.96
CA ILE A 97 -1.50 24.78 5.15
C ILE A 97 -0.79 26.12 4.98
N GLU A 98 0.36 26.31 5.62
CA GLU A 98 1.15 27.56 5.53
C GLU A 98 1.63 27.85 4.10
N ALA A 99 2.04 26.83 3.36
CA ALA A 99 2.44 26.96 1.97
C ALA A 99 1.28 27.44 1.10
N GLU A 100 0.06 26.97 1.35
CA GLU A 100 -1.12 27.38 0.60
C GLU A 100 -1.55 28.82 0.92
N VAL A 101 -1.50 29.20 2.21
CA VAL A 101 -1.72 30.59 2.64
C VAL A 101 -0.71 31.54 1.97
N ARG A 102 0.55 31.13 1.83
CA ARG A 102 1.59 31.92 1.17
C ARG A 102 1.32 32.11 -0.32
N LYS A 103 0.81 31.09 -1.02
CA LYS A 103 0.39 31.21 -2.43
C LYS A 103 -0.82 32.13 -2.59
N GLY A 104 -1.83 31.96 -1.73
CA GLY A 104 -3.02 32.83 -1.72
C GLY A 104 -2.69 34.31 -1.51
N ASN A 105 -1.64 34.62 -0.73
CA ASN A 105 -1.16 35.98 -0.48
C ASN A 105 -0.17 36.52 -1.54
N SER A 106 -0.02 35.86 -2.70
CA SER A 106 0.85 36.37 -3.76
C SER A 106 0.42 37.76 -4.26
N PRO A 107 1.34 38.61 -4.73
CA PRO A 107 0.97 39.93 -5.28
C PRO A 107 0.03 39.85 -6.48
N GLU A 108 0.09 38.77 -7.27
CA GLU A 108 -0.77 38.55 -8.43
C GLU A 108 -2.19 38.13 -8.03
N SER A 109 -2.34 37.22 -7.07
CA SER A 109 -3.64 36.84 -6.52
C SER A 109 -4.31 38.01 -5.78
N MET A 110 -3.54 38.82 -5.04
CA MET A 110 -4.03 40.07 -4.43
C MET A 110 -4.43 41.12 -5.48
N ARG A 111 -3.68 41.26 -6.58
CA ARG A 111 -4.03 42.17 -7.70
C ARG A 111 -5.31 41.72 -8.40
N LEU A 112 -5.46 40.41 -8.64
CA LEU A 112 -6.66 39.84 -9.28
C LEU A 112 -7.90 40.02 -8.39
N ALA A 113 -7.79 39.73 -7.09
CA ALA A 113 -8.87 39.97 -6.12
C ALA A 113 -9.27 41.45 -6.05
N ARG A 114 -8.29 42.37 -6.10
CA ARG A 114 -8.53 43.82 -6.11
C ARG A 114 -9.24 44.29 -7.38
N ASN A 115 -8.86 43.76 -8.54
CA ASN A 115 -9.48 44.10 -9.82
C ASN A 115 -10.95 43.62 -9.88
N ILE A 116 -11.25 42.45 -9.32
CA ILE A 116 -12.64 41.94 -9.23
C ILE A 116 -13.48 42.83 -8.29
N SER A 117 -12.93 43.27 -7.16
CA SER A 117 -13.64 44.19 -6.25
C SER A 117 -13.91 45.59 -6.84
N HIS A 118 -13.11 46.04 -7.81
CA HIS A 118 -13.34 47.30 -8.53
C HIS A 118 -14.37 47.20 -9.66
N MET A 119 -14.76 45.99 -10.10
CA MET A 119 -15.80 45.78 -11.11
C MET A 119 -17.23 45.75 -10.54
N SER A 120 -17.39 45.77 -9.21
CA SER A 120 -18.70 45.69 -8.55
C SER A 120 -19.24 47.01 -8.01
N MET A 121 -18.65 48.15 -8.38
CA MET A 121 -19.11 49.49 -7.97
C MET A 121 -19.10 50.44 -9.16
N GLY A 122 -20.16 50.39 -9.96
CA GLY A 122 -20.34 51.25 -11.13
C GLY A 122 -21.56 50.87 -11.95
N SER A 123 -22.75 51.07 -11.41
CA SER A 123 -23.98 51.04 -12.19
C SER A 123 -24.12 52.37 -12.94
N ASP A 124 -23.82 52.37 -14.24
CA ASP A 124 -24.21 53.44 -15.17
C ASP A 124 -25.09 52.81 -16.29
N PRO A 125 -26.40 53.07 -16.33
CA PRO A 125 -27.35 52.30 -17.16
C PRO A 125 -27.47 52.78 -18.62
N SER A 126 -26.51 53.54 -19.18
CA SER A 126 -26.65 54.15 -20.51
C SER A 126 -25.50 53.92 -21.50
N LEU A 127 -24.91 52.72 -21.54
CA LEU A 127 -23.96 52.33 -22.59
C LEU A 127 -24.37 51.00 -23.23
N THR A 128 -24.81 51.08 -24.48
CA THR A 128 -25.03 49.91 -25.35
C THR A 128 -23.73 49.12 -25.50
N PRO A 129 -23.77 47.77 -25.46
CA PRO A 129 -22.56 46.97 -25.59
C PRO A 129 -21.96 47.14 -27.00
N PRO A 130 -20.62 47.26 -27.14
CA PRO A 130 -20.01 47.29 -28.45
C PRO A 130 -20.16 45.93 -29.12
N GLN A 131 -20.79 45.91 -30.30
CA GLN A 131 -20.70 44.77 -31.20
C GLN A 131 -19.34 44.80 -31.92
N GLY A 132 -18.54 43.75 -31.74
CA GLY A 132 -17.24 43.61 -32.38
C GLY A 132 -16.55 42.30 -32.02
N ASP A 133 -16.56 41.39 -32.98
CA ASP A 133 -15.70 40.22 -33.21
C ASP A 133 -15.60 39.13 -32.12
N SER A 134 -16.55 38.20 -32.26
CA SER A 134 -16.48 36.84 -31.72
C SER A 134 -15.46 36.01 -32.52
N SER A 135 -14.21 35.93 -32.05
CA SER A 135 -13.30 34.78 -32.20
C SER A 135 -11.95 35.07 -31.52
N ASN A 136 -11.45 34.11 -30.73
CA ASN A 136 -10.06 34.02 -30.26
C ASN A 136 -9.62 34.69 -28.95
N ASN A 137 -10.44 34.76 -27.89
CA ASN A 137 -9.87 34.92 -26.54
C ASN A 137 -10.63 34.20 -25.40
N LEU A 138 -11.39 33.15 -25.73
CA LEU A 138 -12.06 32.28 -24.76
C LEU A 138 -11.31 30.93 -24.59
N MET A 139 -9.98 30.96 -24.45
CA MET A 139 -9.16 29.75 -24.26
C MET A 139 -7.97 29.92 -23.32
N ASN A 140 -8.01 30.84 -22.35
CA ASN A 140 -7.03 30.78 -21.25
C ASN A 140 -7.47 31.44 -19.95
N LEU A 141 -8.73 31.27 -19.55
CA LEU A 141 -9.21 31.67 -18.23
C LEU A 141 -9.61 30.44 -17.39
N GLY A 142 -8.74 29.43 -17.43
CA GLY A 142 -8.74 28.29 -16.51
C GLY A 142 -7.73 28.48 -15.38
N ALA A 143 -7.42 29.73 -15.00
CA ALA A 143 -6.71 30.00 -13.76
C ALA A 143 -7.65 29.61 -12.62
N THR A 144 -7.48 28.39 -12.12
CA THR A 144 -8.08 27.93 -10.88
C THR A 144 -7.91 29.04 -9.84
N ILE A 145 -9.01 29.50 -9.26
CA ILE A 145 -8.96 30.39 -8.10
C ILE A 145 -8.11 29.65 -7.06
N ASP A 146 -6.89 30.14 -6.80
CA ASP A 146 -5.99 29.56 -5.80
C ASP A 146 -6.71 29.68 -4.44
N SER A 147 -7.31 28.57 -4.05
CA SER A 147 -8.11 28.47 -2.85
C SER A 147 -7.18 28.33 -1.66
N PRO A 148 -7.43 28.97 -0.49
CA PRO A 148 -6.61 28.80 0.70
C PRO A 148 -6.71 27.38 1.31
N TYR A 149 -7.36 26.45 0.61
CA TYR A 149 -7.59 25.08 1.03
C TYR A 149 -6.66 24.14 0.26
N MET A 150 -6.18 23.10 0.94
CA MET A 150 -5.40 22.03 0.33
C MET A 150 -6.12 21.44 -0.89
N SER A 151 -5.33 20.90 -1.83
CA SER A 151 -5.89 20.21 -3.00
C SER A 151 -6.82 19.06 -2.58
N LYS A 152 -7.86 18.77 -3.38
CA LYS A 152 -8.82 17.69 -3.09
C LYS A 152 -8.12 16.36 -2.81
N LEU A 153 -7.12 16.01 -3.63
CA LEU A 153 -6.36 14.77 -3.49
C LEU A 153 -5.57 14.76 -2.18
N GLU A 154 -4.90 15.87 -1.85
CA GLU A 154 -4.09 15.97 -0.64
C GLU A 154 -4.95 15.93 0.64
N SER A 155 -6.12 16.58 0.62
CA SER A 155 -7.11 16.49 1.70
C SER A 155 -7.63 15.06 1.90
N VAL A 156 -7.89 14.33 0.82
CA VAL A 156 -8.29 12.92 0.88
C VAL A 156 -7.16 12.04 1.39
N ALA A 157 -5.93 12.26 0.91
CA ALA A 157 -4.76 11.46 1.31
C ALA A 157 -4.46 11.62 2.81
N SER A 158 -4.42 12.86 3.31
CA SER A 158 -4.20 13.12 4.74
C SER A 158 -5.33 12.55 5.61
N SER A 159 -6.58 12.69 5.16
CA SER A 159 -7.74 12.13 5.85
C SER A 159 -7.71 10.60 5.88
N ALA A 160 -7.33 9.96 4.77
CA ALA A 160 -7.21 8.50 4.70
C ALA A 160 -6.12 7.97 5.62
N VAL A 161 -4.95 8.61 5.66
CA VAL A 161 -3.87 8.24 6.60
C VAL A 161 -4.33 8.43 8.04
N LYS A 162 -5.01 9.53 8.36
CA LYS A 162 -5.49 9.76 9.72
C LYS A 162 -6.63 8.82 10.11
N ALA A 163 -7.47 8.43 9.16
CA ALA A 163 -8.49 7.41 9.37
C ALA A 163 -7.84 6.05 9.65
N ALA A 164 -6.85 5.65 8.86
CA ALA A 164 -6.10 4.40 9.02
C ALA A 164 -5.44 4.30 10.40
N ASP A 165 -4.81 5.39 10.85
CA ASP A 165 -4.26 5.51 12.21
C ASP A 165 -5.34 5.34 13.29
N LYS A 166 -6.48 6.05 13.16
CA LYS A 166 -7.58 6.00 14.13
C LYS A 166 -8.28 4.66 14.23
N VAL A 167 -8.41 3.93 13.13
CA VAL A 167 -9.01 2.59 13.12
C VAL A 167 -7.98 1.48 13.33
N ALA A 168 -6.73 1.82 13.61
CA ALA A 168 -5.62 0.87 13.73
C ALA A 168 -5.55 -0.11 12.55
N ALA A 169 -5.69 0.42 11.33
CA ALA A 169 -5.64 -0.39 10.13
C ALA A 169 -4.26 -1.04 9.94
N SER A 170 -4.24 -2.32 9.57
CA SER A 170 -3.01 -3.05 9.30
C SER A 170 -2.43 -2.73 7.92
N LEU A 171 -3.26 -2.21 7.00
CA LEU A 171 -2.87 -1.92 5.63
C LEU A 171 -3.68 -0.74 5.05
N ILE A 172 -3.02 0.07 4.22
CA ILE A 172 -3.70 1.00 3.31
C ILE A 172 -3.59 0.45 1.89
N ILE A 173 -4.73 0.30 1.19
CA ILE A 173 -4.78 -0.09 -0.22
C ILE A 173 -5.05 1.15 -1.06
N VAL A 174 -4.17 1.46 -2.01
CA VAL A 174 -4.33 2.62 -2.89
C VAL A 174 -4.44 2.16 -4.34
N PHE A 175 -5.56 2.49 -4.97
CA PHE A 175 -5.79 2.30 -6.40
C PHE A 175 -5.19 3.49 -7.16
N THR A 176 -4.35 3.21 -8.16
CA THR A 176 -3.72 4.28 -8.93
C THR A 176 -3.37 3.86 -10.36
N ASN A 177 -3.41 4.82 -11.29
CA ASN A 177 -2.99 4.61 -12.68
C ASN A 177 -1.61 5.26 -12.94
N THR A 178 -1.34 6.38 -12.26
CA THR A 178 -0.15 7.22 -12.44
C THR A 178 0.83 7.15 -11.26
N GLY A 179 0.42 6.61 -10.12
CA GLY A 179 1.21 6.57 -8.89
C GLY A 179 1.10 7.82 -8.01
N THR A 180 0.45 8.90 -8.48
CA THR A 180 0.39 10.18 -7.75
C THR A 180 -0.37 10.08 -6.43
N THR A 181 -1.52 9.39 -6.43
CA THR A 181 -2.31 9.14 -5.22
C THR A 181 -1.51 8.37 -4.17
N ALA A 182 -0.81 7.32 -4.60
CA ALA A 182 0.01 6.51 -3.70
C ALA A 182 1.18 7.31 -3.12
N ALA A 183 1.86 8.11 -3.95
CA ALA A 183 2.91 9.02 -3.49
C ALA A 183 2.39 10.05 -2.47
N LEU A 184 1.18 10.60 -2.66
CA LEU A 184 0.59 11.54 -1.71
C LEU A 184 0.13 10.88 -0.41
N VAL A 185 -0.33 9.63 -0.43
CA VAL A 185 -0.57 8.86 0.80
C VAL A 185 0.75 8.58 1.53
N SER A 186 1.80 8.17 0.81
CA SER A 186 3.14 7.93 1.37
C SER A 186 3.82 9.20 1.91
N LYS A 187 3.54 10.37 1.32
CA LYS A 187 4.03 11.68 1.81
C LYS A 187 3.78 11.83 3.32
N TYR A 188 2.62 11.39 3.80
CA TYR A 188 2.22 11.50 5.21
C TYR A 188 2.81 10.41 6.13
N ARG A 189 3.67 9.54 5.60
CA ARG A 189 4.42 8.49 6.34
C ARG A 189 3.55 7.70 7.34
N PRO A 190 2.46 7.05 6.90
CA PRO A 190 1.71 6.15 7.77
C PRO A 190 2.62 5.06 8.38
N PRO A 191 2.34 4.61 9.62
CA PRO A 191 3.09 3.52 10.25
C PRO A 191 2.80 2.16 9.62
N MET A 192 1.61 1.99 9.03
CA MET A 192 1.23 0.78 8.31
C MET A 192 1.71 0.81 6.85
N PRO A 193 1.99 -0.35 6.23
CA PRO A 193 2.36 -0.44 4.83
C PRO A 193 1.26 0.07 3.88
N ILE A 194 1.65 0.47 2.67
CA ILE A 194 0.74 0.94 1.63
C ILE A 194 0.80 -0.02 0.44
N LEU A 195 -0.20 -0.88 0.27
CA LEU A 195 -0.35 -1.69 -0.93
C LEU A 195 -0.84 -0.82 -2.09
N THR A 196 -0.01 -0.62 -3.10
CA THR A 196 -0.35 0.19 -4.26
C THR A 196 -0.80 -0.69 -5.41
N LEU A 197 -2.11 -0.72 -5.67
CA LEU A 197 -2.69 -1.43 -6.81
C LEU A 197 -2.63 -0.54 -8.05
N VAL A 198 -1.71 -0.89 -8.95
CA VAL A 198 -1.60 -0.22 -10.24
C VAL A 198 -2.56 -0.87 -11.22
N VAL A 199 -3.64 -0.17 -11.53
CA VAL A 199 -4.64 -0.65 -12.50
C VAL A 199 -4.10 -0.39 -13.91
N PRO A 200 -3.84 -1.44 -14.70
CA PRO A 200 -3.31 -1.25 -16.03
C PRO A 200 -4.37 -0.64 -16.95
N HIS A 201 -3.96 0.30 -17.79
CA HIS A 201 -4.84 0.92 -18.78
C HIS A 201 -4.33 0.61 -20.18
N VAL A 202 -5.27 0.41 -21.10
CA VAL A 202 -4.94 0.17 -22.50
C VAL A 202 -4.78 1.52 -23.19
N LYS A 203 -3.60 1.76 -23.73
CA LYS A 203 -3.34 2.90 -24.60
C LYS A 203 -3.31 2.41 -26.05
N SER A 204 -4.20 2.95 -26.85
CA SER A 204 -4.20 2.73 -28.30
C SER A 204 -3.56 3.92 -29.00
N ASN A 205 -2.72 3.65 -29.99
CA ASN A 205 -2.57 4.56 -31.12
C ASN A 205 -3.34 3.96 -32.33
N SER A 206 -3.35 4.65 -33.47
CA SER A 206 -4.07 4.19 -34.67
C SER A 206 -3.59 2.83 -35.22
N LEU A 207 -2.47 2.28 -34.74
CA LEU A 207 -1.82 1.09 -35.29
C LEU A 207 -1.45 0.00 -34.26
N SER A 208 -1.60 0.24 -32.95
CA SER A 208 -1.14 -0.65 -31.89
C SER A 208 -1.83 -0.38 -30.55
N TRP A 209 -2.07 -1.46 -29.80
CA TRP A 209 -2.61 -1.43 -28.45
C TRP A 209 -1.51 -1.85 -27.48
N LYS A 210 -1.27 -1.04 -26.45
CA LYS A 210 -0.27 -1.35 -25.41
C LYS A 210 -0.89 -1.22 -24.03
N LEU A 211 -0.71 -2.24 -23.21
CA LEU A 211 -1.09 -2.21 -21.81
C LEU A 211 -0.01 -1.44 -21.01
N GLU A 212 -0.38 -0.29 -20.46
CA GLU A 212 0.47 0.53 -19.59
C GLU A 212 0.15 0.27 -18.11
N GLY A 213 1.13 0.51 -17.22
CA GLY A 213 1.01 0.25 -15.78
C GLY A 213 2.24 -0.42 -15.17
N ARG A 214 2.91 -1.31 -15.92
CA ARG A 214 4.17 -1.96 -15.47
C ARG A 214 5.27 -0.94 -15.11
N ALA A 215 5.38 0.14 -15.89
CA ALA A 215 6.36 1.20 -15.62
C ALA A 215 5.99 1.97 -14.34
N THR A 216 4.71 2.33 -14.17
CA THR A 216 4.19 2.99 -12.98
C THR A 216 4.45 2.15 -11.73
N ALA A 217 4.15 0.84 -11.76
CA ALA A 217 4.41 -0.05 -10.63
C ALA A 217 5.89 -0.07 -10.23
N ARG A 218 6.81 -0.11 -11.21
CA ARG A 218 8.25 -0.01 -10.93
C ARG A 218 8.67 1.35 -10.39
N GLN A 219 8.06 2.43 -10.88
CA GLN A 219 8.32 3.78 -10.38
C GLN A 219 7.88 3.94 -8.93
N CYS A 220 6.73 3.37 -8.55
CA CYS A 220 6.26 3.41 -7.15
C CYS A 220 7.22 2.74 -6.17
N ALA A 221 8.05 1.79 -6.60
CA ALA A 221 9.01 1.10 -5.72
C ALA A 221 10.13 2.00 -5.18
N ILE A 222 10.32 3.21 -5.73
CA ILE A 222 11.29 4.18 -5.21
C ILE A 222 10.76 4.96 -4.01
N VAL A 223 9.44 4.98 -3.81
CA VAL A 223 8.77 5.77 -2.77
C VAL A 223 8.66 4.94 -1.50
N ARG A 224 9.02 5.53 -0.37
CA ARG A 224 9.03 4.82 0.92
C ARG A 224 7.63 4.33 1.30
N GLY A 225 7.57 3.11 1.84
CA GLY A 225 6.32 2.51 2.34
C GLY A 225 5.37 1.98 1.27
N LEU A 226 5.61 2.24 -0.03
CA LEU A 226 4.79 1.69 -1.10
C LEU A 226 5.19 0.25 -1.44
N LEU A 227 4.19 -0.63 -1.49
CA LEU A 227 4.27 -2.00 -1.97
C LEU A 227 3.48 -2.11 -3.28
N PRO A 228 4.11 -1.82 -4.43
CA PRO A 228 3.40 -1.79 -5.70
C PRO A 228 3.10 -3.18 -6.25
N VAL A 229 1.86 -3.37 -6.68
CA VAL A 229 1.37 -4.57 -7.35
C VAL A 229 0.64 -4.17 -8.62
N LEU A 230 0.91 -4.89 -9.71
CA LEU A 230 0.16 -4.73 -10.94
C LEU A 230 -1.15 -5.51 -10.83
N ALA A 231 -2.26 -4.82 -10.87
CA ALA A 231 -3.57 -5.45 -10.81
C ALA A 231 -3.89 -6.19 -12.13
N THR A 232 -4.64 -7.28 -12.02
CA THR A 232 -5.34 -7.90 -13.14
C THR A 232 -6.43 -6.94 -13.63
N PRO A 233 -6.57 -6.67 -14.94
CA PRO A 233 -7.64 -5.79 -15.42
C PRO A 233 -9.01 -6.36 -15.06
N SER A 234 -9.82 -5.62 -14.32
CA SER A 234 -11.19 -5.99 -13.95
C SER A 234 -12.13 -4.80 -14.11
N PRO A 235 -13.37 -4.99 -14.58
CA PRO A 235 -14.36 -3.92 -14.69
C PRO A 235 -14.91 -3.45 -13.33
N SER A 236 -14.76 -4.25 -12.28
CA SER A 236 -15.27 -3.95 -10.94
C SER A 236 -14.13 -3.62 -9.97
N GLY A 237 -14.20 -2.44 -9.34
CA GLY A 237 -13.26 -2.05 -8.29
C GLY A 237 -13.33 -2.93 -7.04
N ASP A 238 -14.50 -3.49 -6.74
CA ASP A 238 -14.68 -4.39 -5.59
C ASP A 238 -14.01 -5.76 -5.82
N ALA A 239 -14.03 -6.26 -7.05
CA ALA A 239 -13.31 -7.49 -7.40
C ALA A 239 -11.79 -7.32 -7.23
N LEU A 240 -11.25 -6.18 -7.68
CA LEU A 240 -9.84 -5.84 -7.48
C LEU A 240 -9.47 -5.70 -6.00
N LEU A 241 -10.39 -5.17 -5.18
CA LEU A 241 -10.19 -5.06 -3.74
C LEU A 241 -10.15 -6.43 -3.08
N HIS A 242 -11.05 -7.34 -3.46
CA HIS A 242 -11.07 -8.71 -2.96
C HIS A 242 -9.77 -9.46 -3.30
N ASP A 243 -9.31 -9.36 -4.55
CA ASP A 243 -8.03 -9.95 -4.99
C ASP A 243 -6.85 -9.39 -4.19
N ALA A 244 -6.85 -8.08 -3.93
CA ALA A 244 -5.81 -7.42 -3.16
C ALA A 244 -5.78 -7.86 -1.69
N ILE A 245 -6.94 -8.04 -1.05
CA ILE A 245 -7.04 -8.56 0.32
C ILE A 245 -6.56 -10.00 0.37
N THR A 246 -7.01 -10.85 -0.55
CA THR A 246 -6.58 -12.25 -0.66
C THR A 246 -5.06 -12.36 -0.78
N MET A 247 -4.47 -11.55 -1.68
CA MET A 247 -3.02 -11.48 -1.84
C MET A 247 -2.31 -10.95 -0.59
N SER A 248 -2.89 -9.96 0.09
CA SER A 248 -2.33 -9.39 1.32
C SER A 248 -2.30 -10.40 2.46
N ALA A 249 -3.36 -11.21 2.59
CA ALA A 249 -3.45 -12.29 3.56
C ALA A 249 -2.38 -13.36 3.30
N HIS A 250 -2.22 -13.77 2.03
CA HIS A 250 -1.18 -14.72 1.64
C HIS A 250 0.24 -14.22 1.95
N ASN A 251 0.48 -12.91 1.82
CA ASN A 251 1.76 -12.28 2.15
C ASN A 251 1.89 -11.88 3.63
N LYS A 252 0.92 -12.23 4.49
CA LYS A 252 0.90 -11.91 5.93
C LYS A 252 0.97 -10.41 6.23
N LEU A 253 0.36 -9.59 5.36
CA LEU A 253 0.23 -8.15 5.56
C LEU A 253 -1.02 -7.79 6.38
N VAL A 254 -2.02 -8.68 6.38
CA VAL A 254 -3.28 -8.52 7.11
C VAL A 254 -3.62 -9.83 7.82
N GLY A 255 -4.38 -9.74 8.91
CA GLY A 255 -4.87 -10.86 9.70
C GLY A 255 -6.40 -10.85 9.93
N PRO A 256 -6.92 -11.86 10.63
CA PRO A 256 -8.33 -11.95 11.01
C PRO A 256 -8.80 -10.71 11.79
N LYS A 257 -9.98 -10.19 11.44
CA LYS A 257 -10.60 -9.01 12.09
C LYS A 257 -9.81 -7.71 11.99
N ASP A 258 -8.78 -7.65 11.16
CA ASP A 258 -8.07 -6.40 10.91
C ASP A 258 -8.94 -5.40 10.14
N HIS A 259 -8.55 -4.13 10.21
CA HIS A 259 -9.11 -3.08 9.37
C HIS A 259 -8.16 -2.72 8.24
N VAL A 260 -8.72 -2.45 7.07
CA VAL A 260 -8.01 -1.98 5.87
C VAL A 260 -8.66 -0.69 5.39
N VAL A 261 -7.84 0.32 5.09
CA VAL A 261 -8.33 1.57 4.49
C VAL A 261 -8.03 1.57 3.01
N VAL A 262 -9.05 1.82 2.19
CA VAL A 262 -8.95 1.83 0.74
C VAL A 262 -9.09 3.25 0.22
N VAL A 263 -8.16 3.68 -0.61
CA VAL A 263 -8.21 4.95 -1.34
C VAL A 263 -8.33 4.67 -2.83
N HIS A 264 -9.40 5.15 -3.45
CA HIS A 264 -9.67 4.94 -4.87
C HIS A 264 -10.23 6.22 -5.49
N MET A 265 -9.89 6.46 -6.75
CA MET A 265 -10.48 7.50 -7.58
C MET A 265 -11.37 6.85 -8.63
N VAL A 266 -12.67 7.13 -8.57
CA VAL A 266 -13.67 6.61 -9.49
C VAL A 266 -14.23 7.78 -10.28
N HIS A 267 -13.97 7.79 -11.59
CA HIS A 267 -14.20 8.95 -12.47
C HIS A 267 -13.41 10.17 -11.95
N ASP A 268 -14.09 11.16 -11.36
CA ASP A 268 -13.50 12.36 -10.76
C ASP A 268 -13.77 12.46 -9.24
N ALA A 269 -14.33 11.42 -8.64
CA ALA A 269 -14.62 11.35 -7.22
C ALA A 269 -13.55 10.51 -6.50
N PHE A 270 -13.03 11.07 -5.41
CA PHE A 270 -12.16 10.34 -4.49
C PHE A 270 -13.02 9.63 -3.43
N ILE A 271 -12.71 8.36 -3.19
CA ILE A 271 -13.41 7.49 -2.26
C ILE A 271 -12.40 6.98 -1.25
N VAL A 272 -12.73 7.12 0.03
CA VAL A 272 -12.04 6.46 1.14
C VAL A 272 -13.03 5.49 1.78
N LYS A 273 -12.68 4.20 1.78
CA LYS A 273 -13.50 3.13 2.36
C LYS A 273 -12.73 2.46 3.48
N ILE A 274 -13.37 2.29 4.64
CA ILE A 274 -12.83 1.48 5.73
C ILE A 274 -13.50 0.11 5.64
N VAL A 275 -12.69 -0.94 5.61
CA VAL A 275 -13.12 -2.31 5.40
C VAL A 275 -12.63 -3.16 6.57
N SER A 276 -13.53 -3.87 7.22
CA SER A 276 -13.18 -4.87 8.22
C SER A 276 -13.00 -6.22 7.53
N LEU A 277 -11.98 -6.96 7.94
CA LEU A 277 -11.75 -8.32 7.46
C LEU A 277 -12.55 -9.32 8.27
N ASP A 278 -12.87 -10.44 7.63
CA ASP A 278 -13.58 -11.56 8.24
C ASP A 278 -12.70 -12.32 9.27
N ASP A 279 -13.25 -13.36 9.87
CA ASP A 279 -12.54 -14.22 10.82
C ASP A 279 -11.39 -15.02 10.16
N THR A 280 -11.36 -15.10 8.83
CA THR A 280 -10.26 -15.75 8.10
C THR A 280 -9.13 -14.77 7.77
N GLY A 281 -9.42 -13.46 7.75
CA GLY A 281 -8.49 -12.41 7.32
C GLY A 281 -8.29 -12.37 5.80
N SER A 282 -9.02 -13.18 5.04
CA SER A 282 -8.90 -13.28 3.57
C SER A 282 -10.10 -12.70 2.83
N GLY A 283 -11.21 -12.49 3.55
CA GLY A 283 -12.44 -11.94 3.02
C GLY A 283 -12.80 -10.59 3.64
N ILE A 284 -13.81 -9.96 3.08
CA ILE A 284 -14.40 -8.73 3.60
C ILE A 284 -15.55 -9.10 4.53
N LEU A 285 -15.55 -8.58 5.75
CA LEU A 285 -16.67 -8.69 6.66
C LEU A 285 -17.83 -7.82 6.13
N GLN A 286 -18.90 -8.46 5.66
CA GLN A 286 -20.13 -7.78 5.25
C GLN A 286 -21.10 -7.69 6.43
N ASP A 287 -21.36 -6.46 6.87
CA ASP A 287 -22.25 -6.16 8.00
C ASP A 287 -23.72 -5.99 7.57
N GLN A 288 -24.04 -6.19 6.28
CA GLN A 288 -25.38 -6.10 5.71
C GLN A 288 -25.63 -7.17 4.64
N PRO A 289 -26.84 -7.76 4.60
CA PRO A 289 -27.24 -8.66 3.51
C PRO A 289 -27.29 -7.89 2.19
N GLN A 290 -26.65 -8.41 1.13
CA GLN A 290 -26.51 -7.73 -0.17
C GLN A 290 -27.77 -7.80 -1.03
N SER A 291 -28.76 -8.61 -0.64
CA SER A 291 -30.02 -8.76 -1.37
C SER A 291 -31.24 -8.72 -0.44
N LEU A 292 -32.38 -8.29 -0.99
CA LEU A 292 -33.68 -8.39 -0.31
C LEU A 292 -33.99 -9.83 0.14
N ILE A 293 -33.44 -10.83 -0.58
CA ILE A 293 -33.56 -12.25 -0.24
C ILE A 293 -32.75 -12.56 1.02
N GLU A 294 -31.50 -12.13 1.11
CA GLU A 294 -30.69 -12.34 2.31
C GLU A 294 -31.20 -11.51 3.50
N MET A 295 -31.75 -10.32 3.26
CA MET A 295 -32.45 -9.55 4.30
C MET A 295 -33.66 -10.33 4.81
N ALA A 296 -34.48 -10.88 3.91
CA ALA A 296 -35.62 -11.71 4.28
C ALA A 296 -35.20 -13.00 5.00
N LYS A 297 -34.13 -13.67 4.56
CA LYS A 297 -33.56 -14.87 5.20
C LYS A 297 -33.05 -14.57 6.61
N ALA A 298 -32.33 -13.47 6.79
CA ALA A 298 -31.87 -13.01 8.10
C ALA A 298 -33.03 -12.62 9.02
N GLN A 299 -34.08 -12.01 8.49
CA GLN A 299 -35.30 -11.66 9.24
C GLN A 299 -36.15 -12.89 9.60
N LEU A 300 -36.11 -13.93 8.77
CA LEU A 300 -36.85 -15.19 8.93
C LEU A 300 -36.05 -16.30 9.63
N GLY A 301 -34.76 -16.08 9.92
CA GLY A 301 -33.87 -17.07 10.55
C GLY A 301 -33.62 -18.32 9.71
N ILE A 302 -33.69 -18.21 8.38
CA ILE A 302 -33.50 -19.35 7.46
C ILE A 302 -32.00 -19.52 7.19
N ILE A 303 -31.43 -20.63 7.65
CA ILE A 303 -30.06 -21.06 7.34
C ILE A 303 -30.14 -21.90 6.06
N ASP A 304 -29.37 -21.53 5.04
CA ASP A 304 -29.21 -22.39 3.86
C ASP A 304 -28.26 -23.54 4.22
N ASP A 305 -28.81 -24.74 4.43
CA ASP A 305 -28.05 -25.98 4.28
C ASP A 305 -27.88 -26.22 2.76
N GLU A 306 -26.88 -25.60 2.12
CA GLU A 306 -26.53 -25.99 0.75
C GLU A 306 -25.75 -27.31 0.78
N ASP A 307 -26.51 -28.37 0.50
CA ASP A 307 -26.21 -29.57 -0.28
C ASP A 307 -24.74 -30.00 -0.43
N GLY A 308 -24.48 -31.14 0.23
CA GLY A 308 -23.56 -32.14 -0.28
C GLY A 308 -24.03 -32.67 -1.64
N ASP A 309 -23.09 -32.65 -2.58
CA ASP A 309 -22.98 -33.46 -3.80
C ASP A 309 -23.90 -34.69 -3.85
N MET A 310 -24.93 -34.68 -4.71
CA MET A 310 -25.53 -35.90 -5.26
C MET A 310 -26.14 -35.67 -6.65
N GLY A 311 -25.77 -36.57 -7.57
CA GLY A 311 -25.95 -36.45 -9.01
C GLY A 311 -27.37 -36.53 -9.56
N HIS A 312 -27.46 -36.10 -10.83
CA HIS A 312 -28.60 -36.18 -11.72
C HIS A 312 -29.24 -37.58 -11.81
N ALA A 313 -30.56 -37.66 -11.57
CA ALA A 313 -31.43 -38.64 -12.23
C ALA A 313 -32.86 -38.07 -12.37
N ALA A 314 -33.40 -38.16 -13.59
CA ALA A 314 -34.73 -37.70 -13.98
C ALA A 314 -35.87 -38.60 -13.45
N PRO A 315 -37.13 -38.12 -13.36
CA PRO A 315 -38.21 -38.82 -12.66
C PRO A 315 -39.10 -39.65 -13.59
N GLY A 316 -39.59 -40.80 -13.08
CA GLY A 316 -40.85 -41.39 -13.52
C GLY A 316 -40.91 -42.92 -13.53
N GLN A 317 -41.45 -43.53 -12.47
CA GLN A 317 -42.61 -44.47 -12.49
C GLN A 317 -42.78 -45.22 -11.13
N PRO A 318 -44.02 -45.61 -10.75
CA PRO A 318 -44.39 -46.04 -9.38
C PRO A 318 -44.18 -47.54 -9.12
N PRO A 319 -44.28 -48.01 -7.85
CA PRO A 319 -43.68 -49.28 -7.42
C PRO A 319 -44.63 -50.48 -7.57
N ALA A 320 -44.05 -51.65 -7.82
CA ALA A 320 -44.72 -52.95 -7.66
C ALA A 320 -43.79 -53.94 -6.91
N GLN A 321 -44.40 -54.69 -5.99
CA GLN A 321 -43.77 -55.55 -4.98
C GLN A 321 -43.47 -56.98 -5.47
N HIS A 322 -42.55 -57.66 -4.74
CA HIS A 322 -42.26 -59.11 -4.67
C HIS A 322 -41.77 -59.79 -5.98
N THR A 323 -40.69 -60.59 -6.01
CA THR A 323 -40.46 -61.85 -5.28
C THR A 323 -39.01 -62.36 -5.52
N THR A 324 -38.50 -63.17 -4.59
CA THR A 324 -37.26 -64.00 -4.53
C THR A 324 -36.66 -64.57 -5.82
N LEU A 325 -35.31 -64.67 -5.90
CA LEU A 325 -34.53 -65.93 -6.08
C LEU A 325 -33.03 -65.70 -6.42
N GLY A 326 -32.14 -66.40 -5.69
CA GLY A 326 -31.00 -67.15 -6.25
C GLY A 326 -29.68 -66.44 -6.62
N ALA A 327 -28.63 -66.70 -5.82
CA ALA A 327 -27.22 -66.78 -6.28
C ALA A 327 -27.03 -68.02 -7.22
N PRO A 328 -25.93 -68.27 -7.98
CA PRO A 328 -24.51 -68.17 -7.57
C PRO A 328 -23.50 -67.86 -8.74
N PRO A 329 -22.25 -68.36 -8.83
CA PRO A 329 -21.03 -67.58 -8.53
C PRO A 329 -19.95 -67.58 -9.65
N GLY A 330 -18.86 -66.83 -9.44
CA GLY A 330 -17.52 -67.20 -9.92
C GLY A 330 -16.83 -66.21 -10.87
N GLN A 331 -15.75 -65.58 -10.38
CA GLN A 331 -14.40 -65.79 -10.91
C GLN A 331 -13.36 -65.11 -10.02
N GLN A 332 -12.44 -65.93 -9.51
CA GLN A 332 -11.18 -65.53 -8.89
C GLN A 332 -10.19 -65.12 -9.97
N SER A 333 -9.32 -64.14 -9.70
CA SER A 333 -7.87 -64.35 -9.86
C SER A 333 -7.01 -63.24 -9.22
N LEU A 334 -6.14 -63.69 -8.29
CA LEU A 334 -4.73 -63.33 -8.11
C LEU A 334 -4.31 -62.03 -7.36
N ILE A 335 -3.99 -62.27 -6.09
CA ILE A 335 -3.02 -61.65 -5.14
C ILE A 335 -1.55 -61.82 -5.68
N PRO A 336 -0.47 -61.09 -5.25
CA PRO A 336 -0.27 -60.45 -3.95
C PRO A 336 0.33 -59.01 -3.83
N PRO A 337 0.29 -58.47 -2.59
CA PRO A 337 0.96 -57.25 -2.12
C PRO A 337 2.27 -57.53 -1.34
N THR A 338 3.15 -56.53 -1.23
CA THR A 338 4.27 -56.43 -0.25
C THR A 338 4.76 -54.97 -0.30
N LEU A 339 5.11 -54.21 0.74
CA LEU A 339 5.55 -54.44 2.11
C LEU A 339 4.88 -53.46 3.08
N GLY A 340 4.63 -53.93 4.31
CA GLY A 340 4.43 -53.10 5.49
C GLY A 340 5.61 -53.18 6.46
N ASN A 341 5.70 -52.15 7.29
CA ASN A 341 6.23 -52.07 8.67
C ASN A 341 7.65 -52.54 9.01
N GLN A 342 8.46 -51.57 9.44
CA GLN A 342 9.42 -51.57 10.57
C GLN A 342 9.99 -50.13 10.63
N MET A 343 10.10 -49.37 11.72
CA MET A 343 10.20 -49.63 13.15
C MET A 343 9.80 -48.36 13.92
N GLN A 344 9.09 -48.54 15.02
CA GLN A 344 8.97 -47.59 16.12
C GLN A 344 9.73 -48.20 17.31
N SER A 345 10.73 -47.51 17.85
CA SER A 345 11.04 -47.43 19.29
C SER A 345 12.48 -46.94 19.50
N MET A 346 12.65 -45.76 20.09
CA MET A 346 13.33 -45.59 21.38
C MET A 346 13.38 -44.10 21.74
N GLN A 347 12.76 -43.80 22.87
CA GLN A 347 12.93 -42.56 23.63
C GLN A 347 14.37 -42.47 24.13
N SER A 348 14.96 -41.26 24.17
CA SER A 348 15.37 -40.59 25.41
C SER A 348 16.36 -39.44 25.18
N SER A 349 16.11 -38.36 25.93
CA SER A 349 17.08 -37.47 26.60
C SER A 349 17.90 -36.44 25.81
N GLU A 350 17.75 -35.20 26.30
CA GLU A 350 18.73 -34.12 26.48
C GLU A 350 18.84 -32.97 25.46
N THR A 351 18.15 -31.90 25.82
CA THR A 351 18.44 -30.49 25.54
C THR A 351 19.78 -30.04 26.15
N PRO A 352 20.61 -29.25 25.44
CA PRO A 352 21.64 -28.44 26.08
C PRO A 352 21.27 -26.94 26.05
N GLN A 353 21.20 -26.33 27.23
CA GLN A 353 21.16 -24.87 27.40
C GLN A 353 22.53 -24.23 27.11
N PRO A 354 22.60 -22.92 26.78
CA PRO A 354 23.85 -22.22 26.49
C PRO A 354 24.59 -21.79 27.78
N ARG A 355 25.91 -22.04 27.83
CA ARG A 355 26.80 -21.59 28.91
C ARG A 355 27.10 -20.09 28.82
N THR A 356 26.84 -19.40 29.91
CA THR A 356 27.29 -18.05 30.28
C THR A 356 28.82 -18.00 30.42
N LEU A 357 29.47 -17.03 29.78
CA LEU A 357 30.88 -16.68 29.97
C LEU A 357 30.95 -15.41 30.82
N THR A 358 31.57 -15.50 32.00
CA THR A 358 32.07 -14.35 32.78
C THR A 358 33.60 -14.28 32.71
N PRO A 359 34.18 -13.07 32.83
CA PRO A 359 35.57 -12.80 32.44
C PRO A 359 36.58 -13.13 33.54
N GLN A 360 37.71 -13.75 33.17
CA GLN A 360 38.89 -13.86 34.04
C GLN A 360 39.72 -12.57 33.97
N GLN A 361 39.90 -11.95 35.13
CA GLN A 361 40.99 -11.04 35.43
C GLN A 361 42.27 -11.86 35.66
N THR A 362 43.38 -11.48 35.02
CA THR A 362 44.73 -11.72 35.56
C THR A 362 45.61 -10.51 35.33
N GLN A 363 46.24 -10.10 36.42
CA GLN A 363 47.12 -8.95 36.58
C GLN A 363 48.52 -9.18 35.97
N ASN A 364 49.16 -8.05 35.69
CA ASN A 364 50.58 -7.71 35.89
C ASN A 364 51.69 -8.65 35.38
N GLY A 365 52.57 -8.07 34.56
CA GLY A 365 53.90 -8.57 34.27
C GLY A 365 54.74 -7.56 33.50
N THR A 366 55.45 -6.71 34.24
CA THR A 366 56.48 -5.77 33.80
C THR A 366 57.63 -6.49 33.07
N ARG A 367 58.03 -5.99 31.89
CA ARG A 367 59.43 -5.68 31.53
C ARG A 367 59.51 -4.93 30.21
#